data_AF-A0A9D5T1E6-F1
#
_entry.id   AF-A0A9D5T1E6-F1
#
_cell.length_a   1.000
_cell.length_b   1.000
_cell.length_c   1.000
_cell.angle_alpha   90.00
_cell.angle_beta   90.00
_cell.angle_gamma   90.00
#
_symmetry.space_group_name_H-M   'P 1'
#
loop_
_entity.id
_entity.type
_entity.pdbx_description
1 polymer ?
#
loop_
_entity_poly.entity_id
_entity_poly.type
_entity_poly.pdbx_seq_one_letter_code
_entity_poly.pdbx_strand_id
1 'polypeptide(L)'
;MENIKPVVEVEIYLVRHGQSKGNAGLVEEGASFTEINDVRLTDLGIMQAKKAGKYLENVEFDACYASGLIRTVQTANEIMNFQKEKKPLNILPIITEVGVNPEFSGRTIEELKEGCETAVVAEGFEDAERLVVYSSHDKEEELYERATNAISYLRSKYNKGEKILVAGHAAFNTVMIFHIMGFSASPVFDIEISNTGITHIIFYKEGTNRFGDIVFETINDTKHFCIGDEEVNNVSVSQIISKNPESIDKIAADFAKKLKEIHSQKTDGIDIKPELVEKTDEIKHFITVEKWQKLRSLITAVQNSGTKLLTECNTNSVFSKNQEICFNESKSKYIGYPVFDLGNLYENLIAKSEADRSDVYKASGFTFETAERFWEKVIACYFAGEEDSLIERAKDRAKLVAYFNIFYRLMKDENRDKEVFSFYQGKFLEHIAKCGSLDFE
;
A
#
# COMPACT_ATOMS: atom_id res chain seq x y z
N MET A 1 -13.09 45.35 26.77
CA MET A 1 -12.30 45.27 25.53
C MET A 1 -13.17 44.58 24.51
N GLU A 2 -13.49 45.26 23.40
CA GLU A 2 -14.23 44.62 22.32
C GLU A 2 -13.41 43.44 21.78
N ASN A 3 -14.05 42.29 21.60
CA ASN A 3 -13.46 41.13 20.95
C ASN A 3 -13.23 41.47 19.47
N ILE A 4 -12.11 42.11 19.14
CA ILE A 4 -11.66 42.27 17.75
C ILE A 4 -11.40 40.85 17.24
N LYS A 5 -12.27 40.38 16.34
CA LYS A 5 -12.02 39.11 15.64
C LYS A 5 -10.84 39.32 14.69
N PRO A 6 -9.83 38.44 14.70
CA PRO A 6 -8.73 38.55 13.77
C PRO A 6 -9.21 38.41 12.32
N VAL A 7 -8.58 39.16 11.43
CA VAL A 7 -8.84 39.08 9.99
C VAL A 7 -7.82 38.13 9.38
N VAL A 8 -8.30 36.98 8.92
CA VAL A 8 -7.47 36.00 8.20
C VAL A 8 -7.02 36.63 6.88
N GLU A 9 -5.71 36.55 6.60
CA GLU A 9 -5.10 36.91 5.33
C GLU A 9 -5.22 35.76 4.34
N VAL A 10 -4.68 34.59 4.69
CA VAL A 10 -4.71 33.36 3.87
C VAL A 10 -4.53 32.13 4.77
N GLU A 11 -5.15 31.02 4.39
CA GLU A 11 -4.91 29.70 5.00
C GLU A 11 -4.20 28.78 4.00
N ILE A 12 -3.09 28.18 4.43
CA ILE A 12 -2.29 27.26 3.62
C ILE A 12 -2.42 25.84 4.17
N TYR A 13 -2.87 24.92 3.31
CA TYR A 13 -2.91 23.49 3.57
C TYR A 13 -1.74 22.85 2.84
N LEU A 14 -0.62 22.73 3.55
CA LEU A 14 0.62 22.17 3.03
C LEU A 14 0.61 20.64 3.20
N VAL A 15 0.62 19.92 2.08
CA VAL A 15 0.46 18.46 2.05
C VAL A 15 1.70 17.82 1.44
N ARG A 16 2.34 16.88 2.14
CA ARG A 16 3.40 16.06 1.51
C ARG A 16 2.79 15.12 0.46
N HIS A 17 3.46 14.89 -0.66
CA HIS A 17 3.04 13.86 -1.61
C HIS A 17 2.81 12.47 -0.95
N GLY A 18 1.93 11.66 -1.55
CA GLY A 18 1.73 10.25 -1.16
C GLY A 18 2.98 9.39 -1.37
N GLN A 19 2.99 8.16 -0.87
CA GLN A 19 4.13 7.26 -1.09
C GLN A 19 4.47 7.15 -2.58
N SER A 20 5.75 7.30 -2.92
CA SER A 20 6.27 7.16 -4.28
C SER A 20 7.09 5.88 -4.42
N LYS A 21 7.33 5.42 -5.66
CA LYS A 21 8.20 4.25 -5.88
C LYS A 21 9.59 4.47 -5.25
N GLY A 22 10.09 5.70 -5.28
CA GLY A 22 11.39 6.08 -4.70
C GLY A 22 11.45 5.89 -3.19
N ASN A 23 10.55 6.53 -2.43
CA ASN A 23 10.61 6.44 -0.97
C ASN A 23 10.17 5.07 -0.42
N ALA A 24 9.51 4.24 -1.24
CA ALA A 24 9.20 2.85 -0.92
C ALA A 24 10.34 1.87 -1.24
N GLY A 25 11.43 2.32 -1.89
CA GLY A 25 12.50 1.42 -2.35
C GLY A 25 12.09 0.50 -3.49
N LEU A 26 11.06 0.88 -4.27
CA LEU A 26 10.46 0.10 -5.36
C LEU A 26 10.89 0.61 -6.74
N VAL A 27 12.08 1.22 -6.83
CA VAL A 27 12.68 1.60 -8.12
C VAL A 27 13.28 0.34 -8.74
N GLU A 28 12.83 -0.02 -9.94
CA GLU A 28 13.26 -1.24 -10.64
C GLU A 28 14.73 -1.16 -11.08
N GLU A 29 15.43 -2.29 -11.06
CA GLU A 29 16.78 -2.38 -11.64
C GLU A 29 16.71 -2.06 -13.15
N GLY A 30 17.49 -1.07 -13.59
CA GLY A 30 17.47 -0.59 -14.98
C GLY A 30 16.47 0.53 -15.27
N ALA A 31 15.79 1.07 -14.24
CA ALA A 31 14.94 2.26 -14.39
C ALA A 31 15.70 3.43 -15.05
N SER A 32 15.01 4.17 -15.92
CA SER A 32 15.61 5.32 -16.59
C SER A 32 16.04 6.40 -15.59
N PHE A 33 17.01 7.23 -15.98
CA PHE A 33 17.47 8.35 -15.16
C PHE A 33 16.33 9.27 -14.72
N THR A 34 15.35 9.51 -15.60
CA THR A 34 14.12 10.26 -15.33
C THR A 34 13.25 9.57 -14.27
N GLU A 35 13.07 8.25 -14.36
CA GLU A 35 12.27 7.48 -13.40
C GLU A 35 12.90 7.42 -12.02
N ILE A 36 14.23 7.51 -11.92
CA ILE A 36 14.94 7.57 -10.63
C ILE A 36 14.73 8.95 -9.97
N ASN A 37 14.78 10.03 -10.74
CA ASN A 37 14.72 11.40 -10.22
C ASN A 37 13.29 11.97 -10.07
N ASP A 38 12.32 11.48 -10.85
CA ASP A 38 10.92 11.88 -10.79
C ASP A 38 9.95 10.68 -10.80
N VAL A 39 10.03 9.93 -9.70
CA VAL A 39 9.20 8.76 -9.42
C VAL A 39 7.71 9.11 -9.28
N ARG A 40 6.85 8.25 -9.82
CA ARG A 40 5.39 8.29 -9.62
C ARG A 40 4.97 7.77 -8.24
N LEU A 41 3.73 8.07 -7.86
CA LEU A 41 3.08 7.46 -6.70
C LEU A 41 2.95 5.95 -6.86
N THR A 42 2.99 5.23 -5.73
CA THR A 42 2.57 3.82 -5.64
C THR A 42 1.04 3.74 -5.52
N ASP A 43 0.47 2.54 -5.63
CA ASP A 43 -0.96 2.32 -5.35
C ASP A 43 -1.32 2.78 -3.92
N LEU A 44 -0.43 2.53 -2.95
CA LEU A 44 -0.58 3.03 -1.59
C LEU A 44 -0.56 4.56 -1.56
N GLY A 45 0.36 5.21 -2.29
CA GLY A 45 0.42 6.66 -2.40
C GLY A 45 -0.84 7.29 -2.98
N ILE A 46 -1.43 6.66 -4.00
CA ILE A 46 -2.72 7.07 -4.57
C ILE A 46 -3.84 6.93 -3.54
N MET A 47 -3.90 5.81 -2.81
CA MET A 47 -4.90 5.63 -1.74
C MET A 47 -4.74 6.65 -0.61
N GLN A 48 -3.51 6.94 -0.19
CA GLN A 48 -3.22 7.97 0.80
C GLN A 48 -3.73 9.35 0.34
N ALA A 49 -3.46 9.72 -0.91
CA ALA A 49 -3.89 11.00 -1.48
C ALA A 49 -5.42 11.10 -1.57
N LYS A 50 -6.11 10.01 -1.93
CA LYS A 50 -7.58 9.95 -1.90
C LYS A 50 -8.15 10.11 -0.49
N LYS A 51 -7.52 9.51 0.53
CA LYS A 51 -7.93 9.70 1.93
C LYS A 51 -7.78 11.16 2.37
N ALA A 52 -6.66 11.80 2.02
CA ALA A 52 -6.49 13.23 2.25
C ALA A 52 -7.54 14.06 1.50
N GLY A 53 -7.87 13.70 0.26
CA GLY A 53 -8.97 14.29 -0.52
C GLY A 53 -10.32 14.21 0.19
N LYS A 54 -10.68 13.02 0.67
CA LYS A 54 -11.91 12.80 1.44
C LYS A 54 -11.93 13.61 2.74
N TYR A 55 -10.82 13.68 3.47
CA TYR A 55 -10.72 14.49 4.69
C TYR A 55 -10.98 15.97 4.44
N LEU A 56 -10.45 16.46 3.32
CA LEU A 56 -10.52 17.86 2.92
C LEU A 56 -11.72 18.16 2.02
N GLU A 57 -12.68 17.24 1.84
CA GLU A 57 -13.81 17.41 0.91
C GLU A 57 -14.69 18.62 1.25
N ASN A 58 -14.77 18.96 2.54
CA ASN A 58 -15.55 20.09 3.04
C ASN A 58 -14.73 21.39 3.14
N VAL A 59 -13.43 21.35 2.81
CA VAL A 59 -12.61 22.54 2.66
C VAL A 59 -12.71 23.00 1.22
N GLU A 60 -13.37 24.12 0.99
CA GLU A 60 -13.44 24.73 -0.34
C GLU A 60 -12.14 25.47 -0.62
N PHE A 61 -11.26 24.87 -1.43
CA PHE A 61 -10.00 25.50 -1.81
C PHE A 61 -10.22 26.54 -2.90
N ASP A 62 -9.72 27.76 -2.72
CA ASP A 62 -9.74 28.85 -3.70
C ASP A 62 -8.66 28.68 -4.77
N ALA A 63 -7.56 28.02 -4.43
CA ALA A 63 -6.49 27.69 -5.37
C ALA A 63 -5.73 26.43 -4.95
N CYS A 64 -5.12 25.76 -5.93
CA CYS A 64 -4.34 24.55 -5.73
C CYS A 64 -2.97 24.71 -6.39
N TYR A 65 -1.93 24.28 -5.68
CA TYR A 65 -0.55 24.32 -6.10
C TYR A 65 0.12 22.96 -5.94
N ALA A 66 1.06 22.65 -6.83
CA ALA A 66 1.98 21.53 -6.70
C ALA A 66 3.37 21.92 -7.20
N SER A 67 4.41 21.21 -6.77
CA SER A 67 5.71 21.30 -7.46
C SER A 67 5.62 20.69 -8.87
N GLY A 68 6.62 20.90 -9.71
CA GLY A 68 6.70 20.26 -11.03
C GLY A 68 7.25 18.83 -11.03
N LEU A 69 7.24 18.13 -9.89
CA LEU A 69 7.53 16.70 -9.81
C LEU A 69 6.22 15.89 -9.86
N ILE A 70 6.18 14.81 -10.66
CA ILE A 70 4.93 14.13 -11.01
C ILE A 70 4.17 13.60 -9.79
N ARG A 71 4.88 13.17 -8.74
CA ARG A 71 4.28 12.69 -7.48
C ARG A 71 3.47 13.74 -6.73
N THR A 72 3.87 15.02 -6.74
CA THR A 72 3.06 16.09 -6.13
C THR A 72 1.85 16.41 -6.97
N VAL A 73 2.01 16.40 -8.30
CA VAL A 73 0.91 16.62 -9.24
C VAL A 73 -0.15 15.53 -9.10
N GLN A 74 0.25 14.26 -9.07
CA GLN A 74 -0.65 13.13 -8.83
C GLN A 74 -1.33 13.24 -7.46
N THR A 75 -0.60 13.63 -6.41
CA THR A 75 -1.19 13.80 -5.07
C THR A 75 -2.25 14.89 -5.07
N ALA A 76 -1.94 16.07 -5.62
CA ALA A 76 -2.89 17.17 -5.71
C ALA A 76 -4.13 16.77 -6.53
N ASN A 77 -3.94 16.09 -7.66
CA ASN A 77 -5.02 15.60 -8.51
C ASN A 77 -6.01 14.72 -7.73
N GLU A 78 -5.51 13.74 -6.97
CA GLU A 78 -6.34 12.85 -6.18
C GLU A 78 -7.09 13.57 -5.06
N ILE A 79 -6.48 14.58 -4.43
CA ILE A 79 -7.17 15.43 -3.43
C ILE A 79 -8.28 16.26 -4.10
N MET A 80 -7.96 16.88 -5.22
CA MET A 80 -8.87 17.76 -5.97
C MET A 80 -10.06 17.02 -6.58
N ASN A 81 -9.96 15.70 -6.80
CA ASN A 81 -11.08 14.88 -7.27
C ASN A 81 -12.26 14.82 -6.27
N PHE A 82 -12.04 15.18 -5.00
CA PHE A 82 -13.10 15.27 -3.98
C PHE A 82 -13.70 16.67 -3.84
N GLN A 83 -13.20 17.66 -4.59
CA GLN A 83 -13.72 19.02 -4.57
C GLN A 83 -14.96 19.14 -5.47
N LYS A 84 -15.93 19.96 -5.07
CA LYS A 84 -17.14 20.24 -5.89
C LYS A 84 -16.79 20.78 -7.27
N GLU A 85 -15.75 21.60 -7.33
CA GLU A 85 -15.20 22.18 -8.56
C GLU A 85 -13.70 21.92 -8.59
N LYS A 86 -13.25 21.28 -9.66
CA LYS A 86 -11.84 21.01 -9.88
C LYS A 86 -11.17 22.22 -10.54
N LYS A 87 -10.57 23.06 -9.70
CA LYS A 87 -9.81 24.26 -10.12
C LYS A 87 -8.54 23.89 -10.92
N PRO A 88 -7.92 24.83 -11.64
CA PRO A 88 -6.59 24.64 -12.21
C PRO A 88 -5.56 24.29 -11.13
N LEU A 89 -4.68 23.34 -11.45
CA LEU A 89 -3.54 23.01 -10.59
C LEU A 89 -2.33 23.84 -11.05
N ASN A 90 -1.93 24.81 -10.23
CA ASN A 90 -0.84 25.72 -10.55
C ASN A 90 0.51 25.07 -10.21
N ILE A 91 1.34 24.82 -11.21
CA ILE A 91 2.67 24.27 -11.01
C ILE A 91 3.62 25.38 -10.59
N LEU A 92 4.12 25.30 -9.36
CA LEU A 92 4.99 26.29 -8.72
C LEU A 92 6.40 25.66 -8.53
N PRO A 93 7.37 25.93 -9.44
CA PRO A 93 8.68 25.27 -9.39
C PRO A 93 9.47 25.51 -8.10
N ILE A 94 9.30 26.68 -7.46
CA ILE A 94 10.06 27.06 -6.25
C ILE A 94 9.71 26.23 -5.01
N ILE A 95 8.68 25.39 -5.05
CA ILE A 95 8.35 24.42 -3.99
C ILE A 95 8.85 23.00 -4.28
N THR A 96 9.81 22.85 -5.20
CA THR A 96 10.48 21.58 -5.52
C THR A 96 11.24 21.01 -4.31
N GLU A 97 11.31 19.67 -4.23
CA GLU A 97 12.01 18.96 -3.15
C GLU A 97 13.50 19.34 -3.05
N VAL A 98 14.05 19.23 -1.85
CA VAL A 98 15.49 19.38 -1.60
C VAL A 98 16.26 18.23 -2.23
N GLY A 99 17.40 18.53 -2.85
CA GLY A 99 18.31 17.50 -3.37
C GLY A 99 17.99 17.01 -4.78
N VAL A 100 17.12 17.70 -5.54
CA VAL A 100 16.86 17.31 -6.94
C VAL A 100 18.14 17.47 -7.76
N ASN A 101 18.51 16.39 -8.45
CA ASN A 101 19.73 16.31 -9.24
C ASN A 101 19.72 17.32 -10.40
N PRO A 102 20.75 18.18 -10.55
CA PRO A 102 20.87 19.13 -11.67
C PRO A 102 20.83 18.50 -13.07
N GLU A 103 21.17 17.23 -13.21
CA GLU A 103 21.11 16.50 -14.48
C GLU A 103 19.68 16.10 -14.87
N PHE A 104 18.72 16.13 -13.94
CA PHE A 104 17.32 15.86 -14.26
C PHE A 104 16.73 17.05 -15.00
N SER A 105 16.28 16.89 -16.24
CA SER A 105 15.80 18.03 -17.05
C SER A 105 14.50 18.69 -16.55
N GLY A 106 13.79 18.08 -15.59
CA GLY A 106 12.43 18.50 -15.24
C GLY A 106 11.39 18.09 -16.28
N ARG A 107 10.12 18.34 -15.96
CA ARG A 107 8.98 18.13 -16.86
C ARG A 107 8.47 19.44 -17.44
N THR A 108 7.95 19.39 -18.67
CA THR A 108 7.12 20.46 -19.24
C THR A 108 5.70 20.40 -18.66
N ILE A 109 4.89 21.43 -18.92
CA ILE A 109 3.50 21.43 -18.49
C ILE A 109 2.67 20.33 -19.18
N GLU A 110 2.94 20.03 -20.45
CA GLU A 110 2.29 18.95 -21.19
C GLU A 110 2.57 17.58 -20.57
N GLU A 111 3.82 17.32 -20.17
CA GLU A 111 4.20 16.07 -19.49
C GLU A 111 3.57 15.95 -18.10
N LEU A 112 3.34 17.07 -17.41
CA LEU A 112 2.66 17.08 -16.11
C LEU A 112 1.15 16.88 -16.21
N LYS A 113 0.54 17.18 -17.37
CA LYS A 113 -0.89 16.90 -17.61
C LYS A 113 -1.25 15.41 -17.56
N GLU A 114 -0.27 14.53 -17.72
CA GLU A 114 -0.43 13.09 -17.46
C GLU A 114 -0.77 12.78 -15.99
N GLY A 115 -0.32 13.61 -15.06
CA GLY A 115 -0.63 13.49 -13.64
C GLY A 115 -1.88 14.27 -13.22
N CYS A 116 -2.19 15.36 -13.92
CA CYS A 116 -3.37 16.18 -13.71
C CYS A 116 -3.72 17.00 -14.96
N GLU A 117 -4.82 16.68 -15.63
CA GLU A 117 -5.20 17.36 -16.88
C GLU A 117 -5.38 18.89 -16.73
N THR A 118 -5.77 19.35 -15.53
CA THR A 118 -5.96 20.78 -15.21
C THR A 118 -4.66 21.49 -14.80
N ALA A 119 -3.50 20.85 -14.95
CA ALA A 119 -2.21 21.47 -14.67
C ALA A 119 -1.94 22.66 -15.59
N VAL A 120 -1.58 23.79 -14.97
CA VAL A 120 -1.16 25.04 -15.62
C VAL A 120 0.11 25.56 -14.97
N VAL A 121 0.90 26.37 -15.68
CA VAL A 121 2.06 27.04 -15.09
C VAL A 121 1.57 28.13 -14.14
N ALA A 122 2.14 28.22 -12.94
CA ALA A 122 1.80 29.29 -12.01
C ALA A 122 2.19 30.66 -12.58
N GLU A 123 1.38 31.69 -12.31
CA GLU A 123 1.65 33.04 -12.79
C GLU A 123 3.02 33.55 -12.28
N GLY A 124 3.80 34.18 -13.15
CA GLY A 124 5.18 34.59 -12.89
C GLY A 124 6.24 33.53 -13.21
N PHE A 125 5.84 32.34 -13.68
CA PHE A 125 6.73 31.24 -14.09
C PHE A 125 6.52 30.82 -15.55
N GLU A 126 5.77 31.59 -16.35
CA GLU A 126 5.34 31.23 -17.71
C GLU A 126 6.51 31.04 -18.68
N ASP A 127 7.62 31.73 -18.47
CA ASP A 127 8.83 31.62 -19.30
C ASP A 127 9.65 30.35 -19.00
N ALA A 128 9.31 29.59 -17.95
CA ALA A 128 10.01 28.37 -17.61
C ALA A 128 9.57 27.20 -18.50
N GLU A 129 10.45 26.76 -19.40
CA GLU A 129 10.22 25.57 -20.23
C GLU A 129 10.14 24.27 -19.40
N ARG A 130 10.89 24.23 -18.29
CA ARG A 130 10.97 23.09 -17.37
C ARG A 130 10.67 23.55 -15.96
N LEU A 131 9.76 22.86 -15.28
CA LEU A 131 9.11 23.35 -14.05
C LEU A 131 9.73 22.77 -12.78
N VAL A 132 11.06 22.80 -12.65
CA VAL A 132 11.79 22.21 -11.52
C VAL A 132 12.88 23.17 -11.02
N VAL A 133 13.18 23.13 -9.72
CA VAL A 133 14.32 23.82 -9.13
C VAL A 133 15.32 22.80 -8.59
N TYR A 134 16.58 22.93 -8.99
CA TYR A 134 17.67 22.06 -8.55
C TYR A 134 18.24 22.51 -7.22
N SER A 135 18.63 21.55 -6.37
CA SER A 135 19.09 21.87 -5.01
C SER A 135 20.04 20.86 -4.38
N SER A 136 20.82 20.14 -5.19
CA SER A 136 21.71 19.06 -4.71
C SER A 136 22.78 19.51 -3.69
N HIS A 137 23.08 20.81 -3.62
CA HIS A 137 24.11 21.37 -2.73
C HIS A 137 23.65 22.68 -2.07
N ASP A 138 22.34 22.95 -2.01
CA ASP A 138 21.86 24.23 -1.51
C ASP A 138 22.35 24.44 -0.08
N LYS A 139 22.91 25.62 0.16
CA LYS A 139 23.19 26.05 1.53
C LYS A 139 21.88 26.30 2.26
N GLU A 140 21.93 26.23 3.59
CA GLU A 140 20.74 26.47 4.41
C GLU A 140 20.13 27.84 4.13
N GLU A 141 20.93 28.88 3.88
CA GLU A 141 20.44 30.21 3.53
C GLU A 141 19.66 30.24 2.21
N GLU A 142 20.09 29.46 1.20
CA GLU A 142 19.43 29.39 -0.12
C GLU A 142 18.08 28.67 -0.02
N LEU A 143 18.00 27.61 0.80
CA LEU A 143 16.74 26.92 1.08
C LEU A 143 15.74 27.84 1.80
N TYR A 144 16.23 28.64 2.75
CA TYR A 144 15.42 29.62 3.48
C TYR A 144 14.98 30.80 2.60
N GLU A 145 15.85 31.28 1.71
CA GLU A 145 15.49 32.26 0.69
C GLU A 145 14.41 31.72 -0.24
N ARG A 146 14.55 30.46 -0.69
CA ARG A 146 13.53 29.81 -1.52
C ARG A 146 12.19 29.66 -0.78
N ALA A 147 12.21 29.28 0.49
CA ALA A 147 11.01 29.24 1.33
C ALA A 147 10.38 30.63 1.48
N THR A 148 11.20 31.66 1.73
CA THR A 148 10.76 33.07 1.80
C THR A 148 10.03 33.49 0.53
N ASN A 149 10.62 33.17 -0.63
CA ASN A 149 10.06 33.49 -1.94
C ASN A 149 8.73 32.75 -2.18
N ALA A 150 8.64 31.46 -1.82
CA ALA A 150 7.41 30.68 -1.95
C ALA A 150 6.26 31.22 -1.08
N ILE A 151 6.54 31.54 0.19
CA ILE A 151 5.54 32.07 1.11
C ILE A 151 5.10 33.47 0.69
N SER A 152 6.05 34.32 0.31
CA SER A 152 5.77 35.69 -0.17
C SER A 152 4.94 35.67 -1.45
N TYR A 153 5.25 34.75 -2.38
CA TYR A 153 4.46 34.55 -3.59
C TYR A 153 3.00 34.24 -3.25
N LEU A 154 2.75 33.22 -2.41
CA LEU A 154 1.40 32.81 -2.03
C LEU A 154 0.64 33.94 -1.29
N ARG A 155 1.27 34.60 -0.32
CA ARG A 155 0.64 35.70 0.44
C ARG A 155 0.40 36.96 -0.41
N SER A 156 1.24 37.23 -1.40
CA SER A 156 1.00 38.35 -2.33
C SER A 156 -0.24 38.13 -3.21
N LYS A 157 -0.56 36.87 -3.51
CA LYS A 157 -1.71 36.46 -4.32
C LYS A 157 -3.02 36.43 -3.52
N TYR A 158 -2.95 36.04 -2.25
CA TYR A 158 -4.12 35.74 -1.41
C TYR A 158 -4.07 36.56 -0.12
N ASN A 159 -5.09 37.39 0.11
CA ASN A 159 -5.15 38.31 1.25
C ASN A 159 -6.57 38.63 1.73
N LYS A 160 -7.55 37.80 1.39
CA LYS A 160 -8.97 37.96 1.73
C LYS A 160 -9.52 36.76 2.49
N GLY A 161 -8.65 35.95 3.07
CA GLY A 161 -9.00 34.74 3.82
C GLY A 161 -9.14 33.50 2.94
N GLU A 162 -8.52 33.51 1.75
CA GLU A 162 -8.58 32.38 0.83
C GLU A 162 -7.90 31.13 1.42
N LYS A 163 -8.40 29.95 1.06
CA LYS A 163 -7.85 28.66 1.45
C LYS A 163 -7.14 28.04 0.27
N ILE A 164 -5.86 27.72 0.42
CA ILE A 164 -5.06 27.18 -0.66
C ILE A 164 -4.48 25.80 -0.31
N LEU A 165 -4.58 24.88 -1.26
CA LEU A 165 -3.93 23.58 -1.20
C LEU A 165 -2.53 23.69 -1.81
N VAL A 166 -1.50 23.20 -1.11
CA VAL A 166 -0.12 23.17 -1.61
C VAL A 166 0.45 21.77 -1.45
N ALA A 167 0.56 21.01 -2.54
CA ALA A 167 1.17 19.69 -2.56
C ALA A 167 2.69 19.79 -2.76
N GLY A 168 3.43 19.54 -1.68
CA GLY A 168 4.89 19.62 -1.60
C GLY A 168 5.54 18.30 -1.16
N HIS A 169 6.68 18.40 -0.49
CA HIS A 169 7.56 17.27 -0.20
C HIS A 169 8.04 17.25 1.24
N ALA A 170 8.74 16.20 1.69
CA ALA A 170 9.11 16.12 3.10
C ALA A 170 10.11 17.21 3.47
N ALA A 171 11.27 17.24 2.81
CA ALA A 171 12.37 18.08 3.23
C ALA A 171 12.04 19.57 3.01
N PHE A 172 11.51 19.92 1.84
CA PHE A 172 11.17 21.31 1.56
C PHE A 172 9.99 21.83 2.40
N ASN A 173 8.99 20.99 2.74
CA ASN A 173 7.94 21.39 3.68
C ASN A 173 8.51 21.67 5.08
N THR A 174 9.47 20.87 5.56
CA THR A 174 10.14 21.13 6.83
C THR A 174 10.85 22.48 6.82
N VAL A 175 11.57 22.81 5.74
CA VAL A 175 12.19 24.15 5.59
C VAL A 175 11.14 25.26 5.67
N MET A 176 10.04 25.16 4.93
CA MET A 176 8.97 26.16 4.96
C MET A 176 8.36 26.31 6.37
N ILE A 177 8.05 25.19 7.03
CA ILE A 177 7.45 25.20 8.38
C ILE A 177 8.39 25.90 9.38
N PHE A 178 9.68 25.53 9.39
CA PHE A 178 10.66 26.11 10.32
C PHE A 178 10.92 27.59 10.06
N HIS A 179 10.99 27.98 8.78
CA HIS A 179 11.11 29.37 8.40
C HIS A 179 9.89 30.20 8.85
N ILE A 180 8.67 29.68 8.66
CA ILE A 180 7.43 30.33 9.12
C ILE A 180 7.39 30.47 10.65
N MET A 181 7.94 29.50 11.38
CA MET A 181 8.09 29.56 12.85
C MET A 181 9.17 30.52 13.32
N GLY A 182 9.98 31.09 12.42
CA GLY A 182 11.05 32.02 12.76
C GLY A 182 12.35 31.37 13.22
N PHE A 183 12.56 30.08 12.94
CA PHE A 183 13.87 29.46 13.14
C PHE A 183 14.85 29.97 12.09
N SER A 184 16.14 29.99 12.43
CA SER A 184 17.23 30.33 11.50
C SER A 184 17.86 29.10 10.85
N ALA A 185 17.43 27.90 11.24
CA ALA A 185 17.93 26.64 10.75
C ALA A 185 16.83 25.57 10.81
N SER A 186 16.83 24.65 9.84
CA SER A 186 15.85 23.58 9.69
C SER A 186 16.52 22.22 9.92
N PRO A 187 15.99 21.36 10.80
CA PRO A 187 16.49 20.01 11.00
C PRO A 187 15.95 19.08 9.89
N VAL A 188 16.30 19.41 8.64
CA VAL A 188 15.90 18.65 7.45
C VAL A 188 16.34 17.20 7.65
N PHE A 189 15.43 16.25 7.43
CA PHE A 189 15.62 14.79 7.62
C PHE A 189 15.58 14.26 9.06
N ASP A 190 15.64 15.11 10.09
CA ASP A 190 15.47 14.67 11.49
C ASP A 190 14.00 14.70 11.95
N ILE A 191 13.12 15.33 11.16
CA ILE A 191 11.68 15.40 11.43
C ILE A 191 10.92 14.58 10.39
N GLU A 192 10.12 13.65 10.89
CA GLU A 192 9.19 12.91 10.06
C GLU A 192 7.99 13.79 9.68
N ILE A 193 7.88 14.11 8.39
CA ILE A 193 6.63 14.57 7.77
C ILE A 193 6.06 13.38 7.00
N SER A 194 4.96 12.80 7.46
CA SER A 194 4.41 11.56 6.88
C SER A 194 3.89 11.78 5.46
N ASN A 195 3.87 10.73 4.62
CA ASN A 195 3.26 10.84 3.28
C ASN A 195 1.80 11.30 3.40
N THR A 196 1.36 12.27 2.60
CA THR A 196 0.06 12.95 2.76
C THR A 196 -0.20 13.61 4.12
N GLY A 197 0.82 13.78 4.96
CA GLY A 197 0.70 14.57 6.19
C GLY A 197 0.33 16.02 5.86
N ILE A 198 -0.66 16.56 6.58
CA ILE A 198 -1.27 17.87 6.33
C ILE A 198 -0.83 18.84 7.42
N THR A 199 -0.25 19.97 7.01
CA THR A 199 0.05 21.09 7.90
C THR A 199 -0.85 22.25 7.52
N HIS A 200 -1.72 22.68 8.42
CA HIS A 200 -2.64 23.80 8.22
C HIS A 200 -2.11 25.05 8.93
N ILE A 201 -1.82 26.07 8.14
CA ILE A 201 -1.20 27.32 8.59
C ILE A 201 -2.15 28.47 8.27
N ILE A 202 -2.45 29.30 9.26
CA ILE A 202 -3.31 30.47 9.15
C ILE A 202 -2.47 31.72 9.32
N PHE A 203 -2.44 32.57 8.31
CA PHE A 203 -1.84 33.90 8.36
C PHE A 203 -2.93 34.94 8.63
N TYR A 204 -2.65 35.89 9.52
CA TYR A 204 -3.54 37.00 9.86
C TYR A 204 -2.95 38.32 9.38
N LYS A 205 -3.81 39.28 8.98
CA LYS A 205 -3.37 40.63 8.59
C LYS A 205 -2.78 41.40 9.76
N GLU A 206 -3.37 41.23 10.92
CA GLU A 206 -2.96 41.79 12.21
C GLU A 206 -3.22 40.73 13.28
N GLY A 207 -2.21 40.43 14.09
CA GLY A 207 -2.33 39.49 15.20
C GLY A 207 -3.41 39.90 16.18
N THR A 208 -3.99 38.93 16.87
CA THR A 208 -4.83 39.27 18.02
C THR A 208 -3.93 39.54 19.22
N ASN A 209 -4.39 40.34 20.18
CA ASN A 209 -3.74 40.42 21.50
C ASN A 209 -3.62 39.05 22.23
N ARG A 210 -4.12 37.95 21.64
CA ARG A 210 -4.13 36.57 22.18
C ARG A 210 -3.29 35.57 21.38
N PHE A 211 -3.01 35.83 20.10
CA PHE A 211 -2.30 34.95 19.15
C PHE A 211 -1.49 35.81 18.18
N GLY A 212 -0.27 35.41 17.83
CA GLY A 212 0.56 36.11 16.85
C GLY A 212 -0.04 36.10 15.43
N ASP A 213 0.65 36.76 14.49
CA ASP A 213 0.19 36.93 13.10
C ASP A 213 0.12 35.61 12.30
N ILE A 214 0.65 34.52 12.87
CA ILE A 214 0.73 33.20 12.23
C ILE A 214 0.32 32.14 13.24
N VAL A 215 -0.57 31.23 12.84
CA VAL A 215 -1.04 30.10 13.64
C VAL A 215 -0.86 28.80 12.85
N PHE A 216 -0.22 27.81 13.47
CA PHE A 216 -0.26 26.43 12.98
C PHE A 216 -1.42 25.72 13.66
N GLU A 217 -2.53 25.54 12.93
CA GLU A 217 -3.70 24.80 13.42
C GLU A 217 -3.36 23.31 13.55
N THR A 218 -2.61 22.79 12.58
CA THR A 218 -2.05 21.43 12.60
C THR A 218 -0.66 21.39 11.99
N ILE A 219 0.16 20.43 12.45
CA ILE A 219 1.47 20.11 11.85
C ILE A 219 1.50 18.59 11.65
N ASN A 220 1.76 18.17 10.41
CA ASN A 220 1.82 16.76 10.03
C ASN A 220 0.58 15.94 10.50
N ASP A 221 -0.62 16.49 10.37
CA ASP A 221 -1.87 15.79 10.66
C ASP A 221 -2.05 14.60 9.71
N THR A 222 -2.36 13.45 10.29
CA THR A 222 -2.52 12.17 9.61
C THR A 222 -3.85 11.51 9.93
N LYS A 223 -4.79 12.22 10.59
CA LYS A 223 -6.13 11.71 10.93
C LYS A 223 -6.92 11.20 9.72
N HIS A 224 -6.63 11.71 8.52
CA HIS A 224 -7.24 11.20 7.29
C HIS A 224 -6.94 9.73 7.02
N PHE A 225 -5.87 9.17 7.60
CA PHE A 225 -5.66 7.72 7.54
C PHE A 225 -6.77 6.92 8.23
N CYS A 226 -7.45 7.53 9.21
CA CYS A 226 -8.64 6.98 9.88
C CYS A 226 -9.94 7.28 9.11
N ILE A 227 -9.92 8.16 8.11
CA ILE A 227 -11.10 8.49 7.31
C ILE A 227 -11.33 7.40 6.29
N GLY A 228 -12.55 6.85 6.33
CA GLY A 228 -12.89 5.63 5.60
C GLY A 228 -12.82 4.35 6.45
N ASP A 229 -12.49 4.42 7.75
CA ASP A 229 -12.70 3.28 8.66
C ASP A 229 -14.21 2.99 8.91
N GLU A 230 -15.11 3.89 8.47
CA GLU A 230 -16.56 3.65 8.41
C GLU A 230 -17.15 3.53 6.98
N GLU A 231 -16.47 3.97 5.91
CA GLU A 231 -17.06 3.95 4.54
C GLU A 231 -16.16 3.48 3.38
N VAL A 232 -14.92 3.05 3.60
CA VAL A 232 -14.17 2.15 2.69
C VAL A 232 -13.37 1.16 3.54
N ASN A 233 -14.08 0.32 4.29
CA ASN A 233 -13.50 -0.84 4.92
C ASN A 233 -13.12 -1.86 3.84
N ASN A 234 -11.89 -1.75 3.34
CA ASN A 234 -11.11 -2.92 3.00
C ASN A 234 -9.99 -3.03 4.05
N VAL A 235 -10.37 -3.23 5.32
CA VAL A 235 -9.38 -3.56 6.36
C VAL A 235 -9.02 -5.02 6.15
N SER A 236 -7.73 -5.32 5.95
CA SER A 236 -7.33 -6.70 5.71
C SER A 236 -7.60 -7.54 6.95
N VAL A 237 -7.91 -8.82 6.77
CA VAL A 237 -8.10 -9.75 7.88
C VAL A 237 -6.88 -9.74 8.81
N SER A 238 -5.66 -9.59 8.26
CA SER A 238 -4.45 -9.41 9.06
C SER A 238 -4.49 -8.20 9.96
N GLN A 239 -4.92 -7.04 9.46
CA GLN A 239 -5.04 -5.81 10.25
C GLN A 239 -6.08 -5.95 11.36
N ILE A 240 -7.18 -6.67 11.12
CA ILE A 240 -8.21 -6.91 12.14
C ILE A 240 -7.67 -7.83 13.23
N ILE A 241 -7.02 -8.93 12.86
CA ILE A 241 -6.43 -9.89 13.81
C ILE A 241 -5.31 -9.23 14.63
N SER A 242 -4.44 -8.46 13.98
CA SER A 242 -3.33 -7.75 14.64
C SER A 242 -3.83 -6.74 15.68
N LYS A 243 -4.88 -5.97 15.36
CA LYS A 243 -5.46 -4.98 16.27
C LYS A 243 -6.31 -5.60 17.39
N ASN A 244 -7.01 -6.71 17.10
CA ASN A 244 -7.95 -7.33 18.04
C ASN A 244 -7.81 -8.88 18.05
N PRO A 245 -6.75 -9.45 18.64
CA PRO A 245 -6.52 -10.90 18.67
C PRO A 245 -7.68 -11.72 19.28
N GLU A 246 -8.46 -11.13 20.19
CA GLU A 246 -9.64 -11.75 20.80
C GLU A 246 -10.76 -12.08 19.78
N SER A 247 -10.79 -11.40 18.64
CA SER A 247 -11.82 -11.56 17.59
C SER A 247 -11.54 -12.71 16.62
N ILE A 248 -10.40 -13.39 16.77
CA ILE A 248 -9.87 -14.41 15.84
C ILE A 248 -10.86 -15.54 15.54
N ASP A 249 -11.59 -16.03 16.55
CA ASP A 249 -12.52 -17.14 16.41
C ASP A 249 -13.71 -16.77 15.50
N LYS A 250 -14.26 -15.56 15.67
CA LYS A 250 -15.36 -15.05 14.83
C LYS A 250 -14.89 -14.84 13.40
N ILE A 251 -13.75 -14.18 13.23
CA ILE A 251 -13.20 -13.86 11.91
C ILE A 251 -12.86 -15.15 11.14
N ALA A 252 -12.27 -16.14 11.81
CA ALA A 252 -11.97 -17.43 11.20
C ALA A 252 -13.24 -18.16 10.73
N ALA A 253 -14.33 -18.09 11.51
CA ALA A 253 -15.60 -18.67 11.13
C ALA A 253 -16.23 -17.96 9.91
N ASP A 254 -16.24 -16.62 9.90
CA ASP A 254 -16.76 -15.83 8.78
C ASP A 254 -15.92 -16.04 7.51
N PHE A 255 -14.59 -16.11 7.66
CA PHE A 255 -13.65 -16.41 6.59
C PHE A 255 -13.92 -17.79 5.98
N ALA A 256 -14.02 -18.82 6.82
CA ALA A 256 -14.27 -20.19 6.37
C ALA A 256 -15.63 -20.31 5.66
N LYS A 257 -16.67 -19.66 6.20
CA LYS A 257 -18.00 -19.63 5.58
C LYS A 257 -17.95 -19.03 4.19
N LYS A 258 -17.30 -17.88 4.02
CA LYS A 258 -17.21 -17.22 2.71
C LYS A 258 -16.32 -17.98 1.72
N LEU A 259 -15.21 -18.56 2.21
CA LEU A 259 -14.38 -19.43 1.38
C LEU A 259 -15.15 -20.65 0.87
N LYS A 260 -15.97 -21.28 1.73
CA LYS A 260 -16.83 -22.41 1.35
C LYS A 260 -17.91 -22.01 0.35
N GLU A 261 -18.46 -20.80 0.47
CA GLU A 261 -19.39 -20.23 -0.51
C GLU A 261 -18.72 -20.11 -1.88
N ILE A 262 -17.52 -19.54 -1.98
CA ILE A 262 -16.76 -19.42 -3.23
C ILE A 262 -16.46 -20.80 -3.83
N HIS A 263 -16.01 -21.74 -3.00
CA HIS A 263 -15.75 -23.12 -3.41
C HIS A 263 -17.01 -23.91 -3.80
N SER A 264 -18.21 -23.36 -3.61
CA SER A 264 -19.46 -23.96 -4.10
C SER A 264 -19.93 -23.37 -5.44
N GLN A 265 -19.35 -22.24 -5.87
CA GLN A 265 -19.72 -21.56 -7.10
C GLN A 265 -19.06 -22.23 -8.30
N LYS A 266 -19.87 -22.71 -9.24
CA LYS A 266 -19.40 -23.15 -10.57
C LYS A 266 -19.17 -21.95 -11.47
N THR A 267 -18.05 -21.95 -12.18
CA THR A 267 -17.69 -20.88 -13.11
C THR A 267 -16.94 -21.44 -14.30
N ASP A 268 -16.96 -20.71 -15.42
CA ASP A 268 -16.00 -20.93 -16.48
C ASP A 268 -14.63 -20.41 -16.01
N GLY A 269 -13.58 -21.18 -16.27
CA GLY A 269 -12.22 -20.84 -15.88
C GLY A 269 -11.21 -21.88 -16.35
N ILE A 270 -9.94 -21.62 -16.08
CA ILE A 270 -8.83 -22.47 -16.47
C ILE A 270 -8.66 -23.57 -15.43
N ASP A 271 -8.73 -24.84 -15.83
CA ASP A 271 -8.39 -25.94 -14.93
C ASP A 271 -6.94 -25.78 -14.46
N ILE A 272 -6.72 -25.73 -13.14
CA ILE A 272 -5.38 -25.58 -12.55
C ILE A 272 -4.53 -26.84 -12.70
N LYS A 273 -5.14 -28.01 -12.90
CA LYS A 273 -4.47 -29.31 -12.88
C LYS A 273 -3.35 -29.46 -13.92
N PRO A 274 -3.53 -29.09 -15.21
CA PRO A 274 -2.45 -29.18 -16.20
C PRO A 274 -1.19 -28.42 -15.78
N GLU A 275 -1.35 -27.22 -15.21
CA GLU A 275 -0.23 -26.41 -14.71
C GLU A 275 0.47 -27.10 -13.52
N LEU A 276 -0.28 -27.71 -12.60
CA LEU A 276 0.29 -28.44 -11.47
C LEU A 276 1.03 -29.72 -11.91
N VAL A 277 0.54 -30.41 -12.95
CA VAL A 277 1.21 -31.57 -13.53
C VAL A 277 2.53 -31.17 -14.18
N GLU A 278 2.56 -30.06 -14.92
CA GLU A 278 3.80 -29.52 -15.50
C GLU A 278 4.81 -29.18 -14.41
N LYS A 279 4.39 -28.43 -13.38
CA LYS A 279 5.23 -28.12 -12.21
C LYS A 279 5.78 -29.37 -11.55
N THR A 280 4.96 -30.42 -11.42
CA THR A 280 5.37 -31.71 -10.84
C THR A 280 6.45 -32.39 -11.66
N ASP A 281 6.38 -32.32 -12.99
CA ASP A 281 7.35 -32.92 -13.89
C ASP A 281 8.71 -32.24 -13.82
N GLU A 282 8.75 -30.93 -13.60
CA GLU A 282 9.98 -30.19 -13.36
C GLU A 282 10.69 -30.62 -12.06
N ILE A 283 9.93 -31.04 -11.04
CA ILE A 283 10.49 -31.48 -9.75
C ILE A 283 11.16 -32.85 -9.83
N LYS A 284 10.91 -33.63 -10.89
CA LYS A 284 11.32 -35.04 -10.99
C LYS A 284 12.79 -35.31 -10.66
N HIS A 285 13.69 -34.38 -10.97
CA HIS A 285 15.13 -34.54 -10.73
C HIS A 285 15.57 -34.24 -9.28
N PHE A 286 14.67 -33.69 -8.46
CA PHE A 286 14.95 -33.27 -7.09
C PHE A 286 14.37 -34.23 -6.04
N ILE A 287 13.62 -35.24 -6.45
CA ILE A 287 13.03 -36.26 -5.58
C ILE A 287 13.18 -37.65 -6.22
N THR A 288 12.95 -38.72 -5.47
CA THR A 288 13.02 -40.08 -6.05
C THR A 288 11.90 -40.31 -7.06
N VAL A 289 12.15 -41.19 -8.04
CA VAL A 289 11.16 -41.54 -9.08
C VAL A 289 9.85 -42.05 -8.47
N GLU A 290 9.91 -42.85 -7.41
CA GLU A 290 8.73 -43.36 -6.69
C GLU A 290 7.90 -42.21 -6.08
N LYS A 291 8.57 -41.25 -5.43
CA LYS A 291 7.91 -40.09 -4.81
C LYS A 291 7.30 -39.17 -5.87
N TRP A 292 8.01 -38.95 -6.97
CA TRP A 292 7.50 -38.19 -8.11
C TRP A 292 6.28 -38.88 -8.74
N GLN A 293 6.31 -40.19 -8.97
CA GLN A 293 5.16 -40.95 -9.49
C GLN A 293 3.95 -40.85 -8.56
N LYS A 294 4.17 -40.98 -7.25
CA LYS A 294 3.11 -40.81 -6.25
C LYS A 294 2.54 -39.40 -6.25
N LEU A 295 3.38 -38.36 -6.27
CA LEU A 295 2.92 -36.98 -6.33
C LEU A 295 2.11 -36.70 -7.60
N ARG A 296 2.62 -37.16 -8.75
CA ARG A 296 1.93 -37.01 -10.05
C ARG A 296 0.59 -37.74 -10.04
N SER A 297 0.50 -38.93 -9.45
CA SER A 297 -0.76 -39.66 -9.35
C SER A 297 -1.77 -38.94 -8.44
N LEU A 298 -1.32 -38.41 -7.30
CA LEU A 298 -2.15 -37.60 -6.41
C LEU A 298 -2.74 -36.39 -7.13
N ILE A 299 -1.92 -35.59 -7.83
CA ILE A 299 -2.35 -34.38 -8.56
C ILE A 299 -3.28 -34.71 -9.73
N THR A 300 -2.98 -35.79 -10.47
CA THR A 300 -3.79 -36.18 -11.64
C THR A 300 -5.16 -36.68 -11.21
N ALA A 301 -5.23 -37.41 -10.10
CA ALA A 301 -6.44 -38.03 -9.57
C ALA A 301 -7.43 -37.04 -8.93
N VAL A 302 -6.97 -35.85 -8.52
CA VAL A 302 -7.84 -34.84 -7.87
C VAL A 302 -9.05 -34.53 -8.72
N GLN A 303 -10.24 -34.53 -8.13
CA GLN A 303 -11.45 -34.20 -8.86
C GLN A 303 -11.40 -32.74 -9.35
N ASN A 304 -11.82 -32.50 -10.60
CA ASN A 304 -12.14 -31.14 -11.01
C ASN A 304 -13.62 -30.90 -10.69
N SER A 305 -13.88 -30.12 -9.64
CA SER A 305 -15.24 -29.76 -9.21
C SER A 305 -15.88 -28.67 -10.08
N GLY A 306 -15.13 -28.06 -11.02
CA GLY A 306 -15.58 -26.92 -11.81
C GLY A 306 -15.84 -25.66 -10.98
N THR A 307 -15.35 -25.66 -9.73
CA THR A 307 -15.57 -24.61 -8.75
C THR A 307 -14.44 -23.61 -8.79
N LYS A 308 -14.78 -22.36 -8.50
CA LYS A 308 -13.83 -21.25 -8.48
C LYS A 308 -12.71 -21.46 -7.46
N LEU A 309 -11.47 -21.18 -7.87
CA LEU A 309 -10.30 -21.09 -7.00
C LEU A 309 -9.77 -19.67 -6.95
N LEU A 310 -9.46 -19.19 -5.75
CA LEU A 310 -8.91 -17.87 -5.50
C LEU A 310 -7.44 -17.79 -5.92
N THR A 311 -6.65 -18.84 -5.68
CA THR A 311 -5.21 -18.97 -5.96
C THR A 311 -4.28 -17.98 -5.23
N GLU A 312 -4.80 -16.86 -4.73
CA GLU A 312 -4.13 -15.90 -3.83
C GLU A 312 -4.86 -15.82 -2.47
N CYS A 313 -5.04 -16.96 -1.79
CA CYS A 313 -5.71 -17.02 -0.49
C CYS A 313 -4.73 -16.69 0.65
N ASN A 314 -4.73 -15.44 1.13
CA ASN A 314 -3.97 -15.02 2.31
C ASN A 314 -4.70 -13.90 3.08
N THR A 315 -4.35 -13.66 4.36
CA THR A 315 -5.06 -12.70 5.22
C THR A 315 -4.82 -11.23 4.87
N ASN A 316 -3.81 -10.93 4.03
CA ASN A 316 -3.55 -9.58 3.53
C ASN A 316 -4.37 -9.24 2.28
N SER A 317 -4.75 -10.25 1.49
CA SER A 317 -5.56 -10.11 0.27
C SER A 317 -7.07 -10.23 0.51
N VAL A 318 -7.46 -10.58 1.74
CA VAL A 318 -8.86 -10.70 2.19
C VAL A 318 -9.20 -9.55 3.10
N PHE A 319 -10.34 -8.92 2.85
CA PHE A 319 -10.75 -7.70 3.54
C PHE A 319 -12.10 -7.86 4.20
N SER A 320 -12.32 -7.19 5.34
CA SER A 320 -13.68 -7.02 5.86
C SER A 320 -14.29 -5.75 5.28
N LYS A 321 -15.49 -5.87 4.70
CA LYS A 321 -16.34 -4.78 4.22
C LYS A 321 -17.71 -4.90 4.86
N ASN A 322 -18.22 -3.84 5.50
CA ASN A 322 -19.49 -3.85 6.23
C ASN A 322 -19.63 -5.00 7.25
N GLN A 323 -18.54 -5.35 7.96
CA GLN A 323 -18.46 -6.49 8.87
C GLN A 323 -18.57 -7.88 8.21
N GLU A 324 -18.51 -7.97 6.88
CA GLU A 324 -18.48 -9.23 6.14
C GLU A 324 -17.09 -9.46 5.53
N ILE A 325 -16.67 -10.72 5.48
CA ILE A 325 -15.42 -11.11 4.82
C ILE A 325 -15.61 -11.10 3.30
N CYS A 326 -14.71 -10.41 2.60
CA CYS A 326 -14.71 -10.24 1.15
C CYS A 326 -13.36 -10.68 0.57
N PHE A 327 -13.41 -11.59 -0.39
CA PHE A 327 -12.25 -12.02 -1.15
C PHE A 327 -12.15 -11.21 -2.45
N ASN A 328 -10.92 -10.87 -2.87
CA ASN A 328 -10.72 -10.26 -4.18
C ASN A 328 -10.81 -11.32 -5.28
N GLU A 329 -12.02 -11.52 -5.79
CA GLU A 329 -12.32 -12.50 -6.82
C GLU A 329 -11.91 -12.08 -8.25
N SER A 330 -11.52 -10.82 -8.47
CA SER A 330 -11.23 -10.28 -9.81
C SER A 330 -10.00 -10.89 -10.48
N LYS A 331 -9.09 -11.48 -9.68
CA LYS A 331 -7.90 -12.18 -10.14
C LYS A 331 -8.10 -13.70 -10.30
N SER A 332 -9.25 -14.22 -9.83
CA SER A 332 -9.56 -15.64 -9.88
C SER A 332 -9.92 -16.05 -11.31
N LYS A 333 -8.96 -16.68 -12.00
CA LYS A 333 -9.14 -17.24 -13.35
C LYS A 333 -9.17 -18.76 -13.39
N TYR A 334 -8.91 -19.41 -12.25
CA TYR A 334 -8.74 -20.85 -12.17
C TYR A 334 -9.96 -21.55 -11.57
N ILE A 335 -10.20 -22.77 -12.03
CA ILE A 335 -11.13 -23.71 -11.43
C ILE A 335 -10.38 -24.96 -10.97
N GLY A 336 -10.92 -25.63 -9.97
CA GLY A 336 -10.37 -26.87 -9.44
C GLY A 336 -10.84 -27.16 -8.02
N TYR A 337 -10.13 -28.08 -7.35
CA TYR A 337 -10.54 -28.59 -6.06
C TYR A 337 -10.11 -27.68 -4.88
N PRO A 338 -10.95 -27.46 -3.86
CA PRO A 338 -10.68 -26.55 -2.74
C PRO A 338 -9.38 -26.78 -1.95
N VAL A 339 -8.82 -27.99 -2.00
CA VAL A 339 -7.55 -28.34 -1.35
C VAL A 339 -6.41 -27.39 -1.74
N PHE A 340 -6.45 -26.85 -2.97
CA PHE A 340 -5.42 -25.95 -3.46
C PHE A 340 -5.44 -24.59 -2.75
N ASP A 341 -6.62 -24.01 -2.52
CA ASP A 341 -6.75 -22.75 -1.79
C ASP A 341 -6.50 -22.92 -0.29
N LEU A 342 -6.92 -24.04 0.29
CA LEU A 342 -6.54 -24.38 1.67
C LEU A 342 -5.01 -24.54 1.78
N GLY A 343 -4.37 -25.21 0.84
CA GLY A 343 -2.91 -25.30 0.80
C GLY A 343 -2.22 -23.94 0.69
N ASN A 344 -2.70 -23.07 -0.21
CA ASN A 344 -2.19 -21.71 -0.34
C ASN A 344 -2.35 -20.88 0.94
N LEU A 345 -3.46 -21.07 1.67
CA LEU A 345 -3.67 -20.34 2.92
C LEU A 345 -2.75 -20.84 4.04
N TYR A 346 -2.56 -22.17 4.20
CA TYR A 346 -1.56 -22.72 5.12
C TYR A 346 -0.14 -22.24 4.78
N GLU A 347 0.18 -22.22 3.48
CA GLU A 347 1.48 -21.78 2.98
C GLU A 347 1.83 -20.36 3.43
N ASN A 348 0.89 -19.43 3.28
CA ASN A 348 1.10 -18.01 3.55
C ASN A 348 0.99 -17.65 5.03
N LEU A 349 0.25 -18.42 5.83
CA LEU A 349 0.12 -18.17 7.28
C LEU A 349 1.20 -18.85 8.11
N ILE A 350 1.57 -20.07 7.74
CA ILE A 350 2.35 -20.96 8.61
C ILE A 350 3.58 -21.46 7.87
N ALA A 351 3.39 -22.17 6.76
CA ALA A 351 4.46 -23.00 6.21
C ALA A 351 5.71 -22.19 5.86
N LYS A 352 5.59 -21.02 5.21
CA LYS A 352 6.74 -20.16 4.84
C LYS A 352 7.56 -19.68 6.04
N SER A 353 6.93 -19.54 7.21
CA SER A 353 7.55 -19.01 8.42
C SER A 353 7.95 -20.12 9.40
N GLU A 354 7.90 -21.39 9.01
CA GLU A 354 8.38 -22.50 9.85
C GLU A 354 9.92 -22.46 10.01
N ALA A 355 10.64 -21.94 9.01
CA ALA A 355 12.10 -21.77 9.06
C ALA A 355 12.53 -20.53 9.87
N ASP A 356 11.80 -19.42 9.75
CA ASP A 356 11.95 -18.21 10.58
C ASP A 356 10.56 -17.70 11.00
N ARG A 357 10.22 -17.90 12.27
CA ARG A 357 8.92 -17.52 12.84
C ARG A 357 8.71 -16.01 12.89
N SER A 358 9.75 -15.19 12.74
CA SER A 358 9.59 -13.74 12.70
C SER A 358 8.97 -13.25 11.39
N ASP A 359 9.04 -14.03 10.31
CA ASP A 359 8.61 -13.61 8.99
C ASP A 359 7.10 -13.41 8.89
N VAL A 360 6.30 -14.22 9.58
CA VAL A 360 4.83 -14.02 9.61
C VAL A 360 4.48 -12.72 10.31
N TYR A 361 5.21 -12.33 11.37
CA TYR A 361 5.00 -11.05 12.03
C TYR A 361 5.33 -9.88 11.11
N LYS A 362 6.47 -9.94 10.40
CA LYS A 362 6.86 -8.93 9.40
C LYS A 362 5.82 -8.81 8.28
N ALA A 363 5.26 -9.94 7.85
CA ALA A 363 4.32 -9.99 6.71
C ALA A 363 2.87 -9.64 7.08
N SER A 364 2.41 -9.95 8.30
CA SER A 364 0.99 -9.91 8.67
C SER A 364 0.68 -9.11 9.93
N GLY A 365 1.69 -8.71 10.71
CA GLY A 365 1.52 -7.94 11.94
C GLY A 365 1.00 -8.74 13.13
N PHE A 366 0.92 -10.08 13.05
CA PHE A 366 0.59 -10.95 14.18
C PHE A 366 1.57 -12.13 14.31
N THR A 367 1.58 -12.76 15.49
CA THR A 367 2.56 -13.81 15.84
C THR A 367 2.32 -15.12 15.10
N PHE A 368 3.33 -15.98 15.04
CA PHE A 368 3.21 -17.33 14.48
C PHE A 368 2.13 -18.16 15.18
N GLU A 369 2.05 -18.06 16.50
CA GLU A 369 1.04 -18.75 17.32
C GLU A 369 -0.38 -18.24 17.00
N THR A 370 -0.52 -16.94 16.72
CA THR A 370 -1.79 -16.36 16.24
C THR A 370 -2.14 -16.89 14.86
N ALA A 371 -1.17 -17.01 13.96
CA ALA A 371 -1.36 -17.57 12.62
C ALA A 371 -1.84 -19.03 12.65
N GLU A 372 -1.19 -19.85 13.49
CA GLU A 372 -1.57 -21.24 13.73
C GLU A 372 -3.00 -21.33 14.27
N ARG A 373 -3.33 -20.55 15.30
CA ARG A 373 -4.68 -20.52 15.85
C ARG A 373 -5.73 -20.11 14.81
N PHE A 374 -5.43 -19.11 13.98
CA PHE A 374 -6.35 -18.67 12.93
C PHE A 374 -6.60 -19.78 11.91
N TRP A 375 -5.55 -20.39 11.39
CA TRP A 375 -5.64 -21.49 10.42
C TRP A 375 -6.42 -22.69 10.97
N GLU A 376 -6.12 -23.12 12.19
CA GLU A 376 -6.80 -24.23 12.86
C GLU A 376 -8.31 -23.96 13.02
N LYS A 377 -8.69 -22.71 13.32
CA LYS A 377 -10.09 -22.31 13.39
C LYS A 377 -10.76 -22.25 12.01
N VAL A 378 -10.08 -21.73 10.99
CA VAL A 378 -10.61 -21.68 9.62
C VAL A 378 -10.89 -23.09 9.12
N ILE A 379 -9.95 -24.03 9.26
CA ILE A 379 -10.14 -25.39 8.76
C ILE A 379 -11.25 -26.14 9.52
N ALA A 380 -11.33 -25.99 10.84
CA ALA A 380 -12.40 -26.56 11.65
C ALA A 380 -13.78 -26.01 11.24
N CYS A 381 -13.89 -24.70 11.00
CA CYS A 381 -15.14 -24.08 10.57
C CYS A 381 -15.51 -24.45 9.13
N TYR A 382 -14.53 -24.60 8.24
CA TYR A 382 -14.75 -24.97 6.84
C TYR A 382 -15.40 -26.36 6.73
N PHE A 383 -14.95 -27.29 7.57
CA PHE A 383 -15.47 -28.66 7.69
C PHE A 383 -16.45 -28.83 8.85
N ALA A 384 -17.11 -27.76 9.30
CA ALA A 384 -18.07 -27.86 10.39
C ALA A 384 -19.18 -28.88 10.08
N GLY A 385 -19.38 -29.84 10.98
CA GLY A 385 -20.34 -30.94 10.84
C GLY A 385 -19.75 -32.26 10.33
N GLU A 386 -18.49 -32.26 9.89
CA GLU A 386 -17.76 -33.47 9.47
C GLU A 386 -17.05 -34.14 10.66
N GLU A 387 -16.62 -35.40 10.46
CA GLU A 387 -15.82 -36.12 11.45
C GLU A 387 -14.40 -35.55 11.59
N ASP A 388 -13.84 -35.55 12.81
CA ASP A 388 -12.46 -35.12 13.09
C ASP A 388 -11.43 -35.84 12.19
N SER A 389 -11.70 -37.10 11.84
CA SER A 389 -10.85 -37.89 10.95
C SER A 389 -10.71 -37.26 9.55
N LEU A 390 -11.77 -36.64 9.04
CA LEU A 390 -11.78 -35.97 7.74
C LEU A 390 -11.01 -34.65 7.82
N ILE A 391 -11.19 -33.90 8.90
CA ILE A 391 -10.50 -32.63 9.15
C ILE A 391 -8.98 -32.84 9.18
N GLU A 392 -8.51 -33.87 9.90
CA GLU A 392 -7.08 -34.21 9.95
C GLU A 392 -6.53 -34.63 8.59
N ARG A 393 -7.27 -35.44 7.81
CA ARG A 393 -6.88 -35.75 6.42
C ARG A 393 -6.81 -34.49 5.57
N ALA A 394 -7.77 -33.58 5.69
CA ALA A 394 -7.77 -32.32 4.94
C ALA A 394 -6.57 -31.43 5.29
N LYS A 395 -6.17 -31.37 6.58
CA LYS A 395 -4.95 -30.68 7.01
C LYS A 395 -3.70 -31.26 6.35
N ASP A 396 -3.53 -32.58 6.37
CA ASP A 396 -2.38 -33.24 5.74
C ASP A 396 -2.30 -32.96 4.23
N ARG A 397 -3.46 -32.98 3.56
CA ARG A 397 -3.59 -32.68 2.12
C ARG A 397 -3.24 -31.23 1.81
N ALA A 398 -3.75 -30.27 2.58
CA ALA A 398 -3.42 -28.85 2.45
C ALA A 398 -1.92 -28.58 2.69
N LYS A 399 -1.34 -29.22 3.71
CA LYS A 399 0.11 -29.14 4.00
C LYS A 399 0.95 -29.66 2.84
N LEU A 400 0.56 -30.79 2.23
CA LEU A 400 1.25 -31.30 1.03
C LEU A 400 1.27 -30.26 -0.10
N VAL A 401 0.13 -29.62 -0.39
CA VAL A 401 0.05 -28.55 -1.40
C VAL A 401 0.96 -27.37 -1.04
N ALA A 402 0.94 -26.92 0.22
CA ALA A 402 1.77 -25.80 0.67
C ALA A 402 3.27 -26.09 0.52
N TYR A 403 3.72 -27.26 0.98
CA TYR A 403 5.12 -27.64 0.88
C TYR A 403 5.55 -27.91 -0.57
N PHE A 404 4.65 -28.40 -1.43
CA PHE A 404 4.89 -28.49 -2.87
C PHE A 404 5.20 -27.12 -3.47
N ASN A 405 4.36 -26.11 -3.20
CA ASN A 405 4.53 -24.76 -3.72
C ASN A 405 5.82 -24.10 -3.22
N ILE A 406 6.15 -24.24 -1.94
CA ILE A 406 7.40 -23.72 -1.36
C ILE A 406 8.59 -24.40 -2.02
N PHE A 407 8.59 -25.73 -2.09
CA PHE A 407 9.69 -26.49 -2.68
C PHE A 407 9.89 -26.15 -4.15
N TYR A 408 8.81 -26.03 -4.92
CA TYR A 408 8.85 -25.63 -6.32
C TYR A 408 9.51 -24.25 -6.51
N ARG A 409 9.13 -23.26 -5.70
CA ARG A 409 9.76 -21.91 -5.78
C ARG A 409 11.22 -21.93 -5.38
N LEU A 410 11.58 -22.61 -4.29
CA LEU A 410 12.98 -22.70 -3.86
C LEU A 410 13.83 -23.42 -4.90
N MET A 411 13.28 -24.41 -5.61
CA MET A 411 13.99 -25.10 -6.70
C MET A 411 14.33 -24.16 -7.87
N LYS A 412 13.47 -23.17 -8.15
CA LYS A 412 13.67 -22.16 -9.19
C LYS A 412 14.63 -21.04 -8.77
N ASP A 413 14.95 -20.93 -7.49
CA ASP A 413 15.88 -19.91 -6.99
C ASP A 413 17.33 -20.41 -7.06
N GLU A 414 18.13 -19.77 -7.91
CA GLU A 414 19.56 -20.06 -8.07
C GLU A 414 20.39 -19.66 -6.84
N ASN A 415 19.90 -18.71 -6.04
CA ASN A 415 20.55 -18.18 -4.85
C ASN A 415 19.99 -18.76 -3.54
N ARG A 416 19.19 -19.82 -3.63
CA ARG A 416 18.50 -20.43 -2.48
C ARG A 416 19.44 -20.78 -1.33
N ASP A 417 18.95 -20.57 -0.12
CA ASP A 417 19.57 -21.11 1.08
C ASP A 417 19.45 -22.65 1.11
N LYS A 418 20.59 -23.34 1.26
CA LYS A 418 20.66 -24.81 1.22
C LYS A 418 20.03 -25.49 2.42
N GLU A 419 20.09 -24.88 3.59
CA GLU A 419 19.51 -25.41 4.83
C GLU A 419 17.99 -25.27 4.77
N VAL A 420 17.50 -24.10 4.38
CA VAL A 420 16.07 -23.84 4.16
C VAL A 420 15.51 -24.75 3.06
N PHE A 421 16.24 -24.94 1.96
CA PHE A 421 15.85 -25.87 0.89
C PHE A 421 15.71 -27.31 1.42
N SER A 422 16.70 -27.79 2.17
CA SER A 422 16.71 -29.16 2.71
C SER A 422 15.57 -29.36 3.74
N PHE A 423 15.30 -28.35 4.55
CA PHE A 423 14.19 -28.35 5.51
C PHE A 423 12.84 -28.54 4.81
N TYR A 424 12.52 -27.71 3.81
CA TYR A 424 11.25 -27.82 3.10
C TYR A 424 11.18 -29.05 2.19
N GLN A 425 12.29 -29.51 1.63
CA GLN A 425 12.34 -30.79 0.93
C GLN A 425 11.93 -31.95 1.84
N GLY A 426 12.43 -31.99 3.07
CA GLY A 426 12.05 -33.00 4.07
C GLY A 426 10.56 -32.98 4.38
N LYS A 427 10.01 -31.79 4.70
CA LYS A 427 8.58 -31.59 4.96
C LYS A 427 7.69 -32.03 3.80
N PHE A 428 8.09 -31.68 2.58
CA PHE A 428 7.39 -32.06 1.37
C PHE A 428 7.36 -33.58 1.17
N LEU A 429 8.51 -34.25 1.28
CA LEU A 429 8.63 -35.70 1.11
C LEU A 429 7.87 -36.50 2.18
N GLU A 430 7.83 -35.98 3.41
CA GLU A 430 7.04 -36.53 4.51
C GLU A 430 5.54 -36.52 4.16
N HIS A 431 5.01 -35.39 3.69
CA HIS A 431 3.59 -35.25 3.37
C HIS A 431 3.17 -35.99 2.10
N ILE A 432 4.08 -36.16 1.12
CA ILE A 432 3.88 -37.10 0.01
C ILE A 432 3.66 -38.51 0.56
N ALA A 433 4.39 -38.93 1.61
CA ALA A 433 4.23 -40.25 2.19
C ALA A 433 2.86 -40.43 2.86
N LYS A 434 2.41 -39.42 3.62
CA LYS A 434 1.15 -39.44 4.39
C LYS A 434 -0.10 -39.44 3.52
N CYS A 435 -0.10 -38.67 2.42
CA CYS A 435 -1.30 -38.50 1.62
C CYS A 435 -1.57 -39.72 0.71
N GLY A 436 -2.81 -40.22 0.74
CA GLY A 436 -3.33 -41.23 -0.19
C GLY A 436 -4.18 -40.66 -1.33
N SER A 437 -4.77 -39.47 -1.11
CA SER A 437 -5.52 -38.66 -2.08
C SER A 437 -5.44 -37.20 -1.66
N LEU A 438 -5.67 -36.25 -2.58
CA LEU A 438 -5.85 -34.83 -2.30
C LEU A 438 -7.33 -34.40 -2.25
N ASP A 439 -8.26 -35.26 -2.68
CA ASP A 439 -9.70 -35.05 -2.49
C ASP A 439 -10.07 -35.17 -1.00
N PHE A 440 -11.15 -34.56 -0.51
CA PHE A 440 -11.47 -34.59 0.92
C PHE A 440 -12.15 -35.87 1.43
N GLU A 441 -12.72 -36.68 0.54
CA GLU A 441 -13.40 -37.95 0.85
C GLU A 441 -12.56 -38.86 1.79
#